data_AF-A0A957WUL4-F1
#
_entry.id   AF-A0A957WUL4-F1
#
_cell.length_a   1.000
_cell.length_b   1.000
_cell.length_c   1.000
_cell.angle_alpha   90.00
_cell.angle_beta   90.00
_cell.angle_gamma   90.00
#
_symmetry.space_group_name_H-M   'P 1'
#
loop_
_entity.id
_entity.type
_entity.pdbx_description
1 polymer ?
#
loop_
_entity_poly.entity_id
_entity_poly.type
_entity_poly.pdbx_seq_one_letter_code
_entity_poly.pdbx_strand_id
1 'polypeptide(L)'
;MKVILKHYLDRLQYEEAFKPETERKPVPTITELANDISITRQQLHRIVGDDIKSLKLDVADDIIKAMRRRGFEMEVKDLLEFRE
;
A
#
# COMPACT_ATOMS: atom_id res chain seq x y z
N MET A 1 15.62 4.38 4.73
CA MET A 1 14.45 3.99 3.90
C MET A 1 13.50 3.20 4.77
N LYS A 2 12.24 3.64 4.85
CA LYS A 2 11.19 3.08 5.68
C LYS A 2 9.97 2.81 4.80
N VAL A 3 9.30 1.67 4.96
CA VAL A 3 8.07 1.38 4.22
C VAL A 3 6.88 1.93 5.00
N ILE A 4 6.10 2.80 4.36
CA ILE A 4 4.99 3.52 4.99
C ILE A 4 3.61 3.13 4.42
N LEU A 5 3.54 2.02 3.69
CA LEU A 5 2.31 1.52 3.05
C LEU A 5 1.10 1.49 3.99
N LYS A 6 1.29 1.00 5.23
CA LYS A 6 0.20 0.93 6.22
C LYS A 6 -0.37 2.31 6.52
N HIS A 7 0.50 3.28 6.79
CA HIS A 7 0.09 4.65 7.07
C HIS A 7 -0.65 5.28 5.88
N TYR A 8 -0.21 4.99 4.66
CA TYR A 8 -0.91 5.45 3.45
C TYR A 8 -2.31 4.86 3.32
N LEU A 9 -2.47 3.55 3.54
CA LEU A 9 -3.78 2.88 3.49
C LEU A 9 -4.71 3.36 4.60
N ASP A 10 -4.20 3.54 5.83
CA ASP A 10 -4.97 4.08 6.95
C ASP A 10 -5.44 5.51 6.63
N ARG A 11 -4.59 6.35 6.02
CA ARG A 11 -4.95 7.69 5.55
C ARG A 11 -6.03 7.64 4.47
N LEU A 12 -5.88 6.79 3.46
CA LEU A 12 -6.89 6.64 2.41
C LEU A 12 -8.22 6.15 2.98
N GLN A 13 -8.20 5.20 3.91
CA GLN A 13 -9.43 4.68 4.50
C GLN A 13 -10.16 5.77 5.30
N TYR A 14 -9.41 6.63 5.98
CA TYR A 14 -9.95 7.82 6.62
C TYR A 14 -10.53 8.78 5.57
N GLU A 15 -9.78 9.17 4.54
CA GLU A 15 -10.23 10.10 3.48
C GLU A 15 -11.50 9.61 2.76
N GLU A 16 -11.56 8.31 2.42
CA GLU A 16 -12.74 7.71 1.79
C GLU A 16 -13.93 7.65 2.75
N ALA A 17 -13.73 7.50 4.06
CA ALA A 17 -14.82 7.51 5.03
C ALA A 17 -15.56 8.86 5.10
N PHE A 18 -14.88 9.98 4.82
CA PHE A 18 -15.49 11.32 4.77
C PHE A 18 -16.25 11.61 3.48
N LYS A 19 -16.11 10.78 2.45
CA LYS A 19 -16.84 10.96 1.20
C LYS A 19 -18.28 10.44 1.30
N PRO A 20 -19.21 10.97 0.49
CA PRO A 20 -20.54 10.39 0.31
C PRO A 20 -20.44 8.91 -0.10
N GLU A 21 -21.33 8.05 0.40
CA GLU A 21 -21.29 6.59 0.16
C GLU A 21 -21.17 6.21 -1.31
N THR A 22 -21.79 6.99 -2.21
CA THR A 22 -21.78 6.78 -3.67
C THR A 22 -20.44 7.09 -4.34
N GLU A 23 -19.55 7.82 -3.66
CA GLU A 23 -18.23 8.21 -4.17
C GLU A 23 -17.08 7.47 -3.48
N ARG A 24 -17.38 6.67 -2.44
CA ARG A 24 -16.38 5.92 -1.69
C ARG A 24 -15.77 4.84 -2.55
N LYS A 25 -14.44 4.84 -2.63
CA LYS A 25 -13.67 3.74 -3.20
C LYS A 25 -13.28 2.74 -2.12
N PRO A 26 -13.36 1.43 -2.39
CA PRO A 26 -12.93 0.42 -1.44
C PRO A 26 -11.40 0.42 -1.33
N VAL A 27 -10.89 0.95 -0.22
CA VAL A 27 -9.46 0.90 0.11
C VAL A 27 -9.09 -0.53 0.48
N PRO A 28 -8.13 -1.17 -0.21
CA PRO A 28 -7.69 -2.50 0.17
C PRO A 28 -7.04 -2.51 1.55
N THR A 29 -7.26 -3.59 2.27
CA THR A 29 -6.37 -3.99 3.36
C THR A 29 -5.03 -4.48 2.83
N ILE A 30 -4.04 -4.47 3.71
CA ILE A 30 -2.71 -5.05 3.44
C ILE A 30 -2.83 -6.51 2.99
N THR A 31 -3.71 -7.31 3.62
CA THR A 31 -3.91 -8.71 3.21
C THR A 31 -4.44 -8.83 1.79
N GLU A 32 -5.40 -7.98 1.41
CA GLU A 32 -5.97 -8.01 0.05
C GLU A 32 -4.94 -7.60 -1.00
N LEU A 33 -4.10 -6.59 -0.72
CA LEU A 33 -2.98 -6.25 -1.60
C LEU A 33 -2.01 -7.41 -1.74
N ALA A 34 -1.67 -8.12 -0.65
CA ALA A 34 -0.80 -9.29 -0.70
C ALA A 34 -1.33 -10.35 -1.68
N ASN A 35 -2.62 -10.63 -1.59
CA ASN A 35 -3.29 -11.60 -2.43
C ASN A 35 -3.31 -11.14 -3.90
N ASP A 36 -3.58 -9.87 -4.16
CA ASP A 36 -3.63 -9.30 -5.51
C ASP A 36 -2.28 -9.38 -6.24
N ILE A 37 -1.18 -9.24 -5.50
CA ILE A 37 0.17 -9.26 -6.07
C ILE A 37 0.92 -10.57 -5.79
N SER A 38 0.18 -11.62 -5.40
CA SER A 38 0.69 -12.99 -5.26
C SER A 38 1.93 -13.13 -4.36
N ILE A 39 2.06 -12.31 -3.33
CA ILE A 39 3.11 -12.44 -2.30
C ILE A 39 2.54 -13.08 -1.05
N THR A 40 3.37 -13.86 -0.36
CA THR A 40 2.97 -14.48 0.89
C THR A 40 2.70 -13.44 1.97
N ARG A 41 1.71 -13.70 2.85
CA ARG A 41 1.42 -12.87 4.03
C ARG A 41 2.68 -12.56 4.86
N GLN A 42 3.61 -13.50 4.91
CA GLN A 42 4.87 -13.38 5.65
C GLN A 42 5.84 -12.38 4.99
N GLN A 43 5.94 -12.39 3.65
CA GLN A 43 6.72 -11.38 2.91
C GLN A 43 6.12 -9.99 3.09
N LEU A 44 4.80 -9.87 3.05
CA LEU A 44 4.15 -8.58 3.24
C LEU A 44 4.26 -8.07 4.67
N HIS A 45 4.15 -8.94 5.68
CA HIS A 45 4.35 -8.55 7.08
C HIS A 45 5.78 -8.06 7.31
N ARG A 46 6.79 -8.68 6.68
CA ARG A 46 8.17 -8.18 6.72
C ARG A 46 8.29 -6.83 6.02
N ILE A 47 7.59 -6.63 4.91
CA ILE A 47 7.59 -5.37 4.16
C ILE A 47 6.99 -4.22 4.97
N VAL A 48 5.88 -4.46 5.64
CA VAL A 48 5.13 -3.45 6.39
C VAL A 48 5.70 -3.23 7.80
N GLY A 49 6.32 -4.23 8.39
CA GLY A 49 6.76 -4.24 9.79
C GLY A 49 8.11 -3.57 10.06
N ASP A 50 8.59 -2.67 9.19
CA ASP A 50 9.90 -1.99 9.29
C ASP A 50 11.15 -2.92 9.26
N ASP A 51 10.97 -4.23 9.09
CA ASP A 51 12.05 -5.23 9.23
C ASP A 51 12.71 -5.63 7.90
N ILE A 52 12.44 -4.88 6.82
CA ILE A 52 13.09 -5.09 5.52
C ILE A 52 14.22 -4.09 5.31
N LYS A 53 15.44 -4.62 5.18
CA LYS A 53 16.60 -3.88 4.68
C LYS A 53 16.45 -3.47 3.21
N SER A 54 15.59 -4.15 2.44
CA SER A 54 15.31 -3.85 1.05
C SER A 54 13.89 -4.29 0.65
N LEU A 55 13.17 -3.39 -0.04
CA LEU A 55 11.96 -3.71 -0.78
C LEU A 55 12.36 -4.06 -2.21
N LYS A 56 11.90 -5.21 -2.73
CA LYS A 56 12.10 -5.54 -4.15
C LYS A 56 11.30 -4.54 -5.00
N LEU A 57 11.97 -3.94 -5.99
CA LEU A 57 11.34 -2.97 -6.89
C LEU A 57 10.11 -3.55 -7.62
N ASP A 58 10.16 -4.82 -8.00
CA ASP A 58 9.03 -5.52 -8.62
C ASP A 58 7.80 -5.52 -7.71
N VAL A 59 7.99 -5.77 -6.41
CA VAL A 59 6.90 -5.76 -5.42
C VAL A 59 6.35 -4.34 -5.23
N ALA A 60 7.23 -3.33 -5.24
CA ALA A 60 6.81 -1.94 -5.15
C ALA A 60 5.96 -1.52 -6.37
N ASP A 61 6.40 -1.90 -7.57
CA ASP A 61 5.70 -1.62 -8.82
C ASP A 61 4.35 -2.34 -8.87
N ASP A 62 4.28 -3.60 -8.44
CA ASP A 62 3.04 -4.36 -8.36
C ASP A 62 2.03 -3.75 -7.37
N ILE A 63 2.48 -3.28 -6.21
CA ILE A 63 1.62 -2.56 -5.24
C ILE A 63 1.06 -1.28 -5.88
N ILE A 64 1.91 -0.48 -6.52
CA ILE A 64 1.49 0.77 -7.17
C ILE A 64 0.49 0.47 -8.29
N LYS A 65 0.75 -0.53 -9.13
CA LYS A 65 -0.18 -0.97 -10.18
C LYS A 65 -1.50 -1.46 -9.61
N ALA A 66 -1.49 -2.24 -8.53
CA ALA A 66 -2.71 -2.71 -7.87
C ALA A 66 -3.56 -1.54 -7.35
N MET A 67 -2.93 -0.55 -6.71
CA MET A 67 -3.63 0.64 -6.21
C MET A 67 -4.18 1.51 -7.34
N ARG A 68 -3.40 1.73 -8.41
CA ARG A 68 -3.87 2.47 -9.59
C ARG A 68 -5.04 1.79 -10.30
N ARG A 69 -5.04 0.46 -10.39
CA ARG A 69 -6.20 -0.30 -10.92
C ARG A 69 -7.47 -0.09 -10.10
N ARG A 70 -7.34 0.18 -8.80
CA ARG A 70 -8.44 0.50 -7.89
C ARG A 70 -8.82 2.00 -7.91
N GLY A 71 -8.16 2.79 -8.75
CA GLY A 71 -8.44 4.21 -8.92
C GLY A 71 -7.78 5.10 -7.86
N PHE A 72 -6.76 4.61 -7.15
CA PHE A 72 -5.93 5.40 -6.25
C PHE A 72 -4.63 5.78 -6.95
N GLU A 73 -4.38 7.08 -7.10
CA GLU A 73 -3.12 7.58 -7.66
C GLU A 73 -2.01 7.47 -6.63
N MET A 74 -1.40 6.29 -6.59
CA MET A 74 -0.27 5.99 -5.70
C MET A 74 1.06 6.28 -6.41
N GLU A 75 1.98 6.93 -5.68
CA GLU A 75 3.37 7.15 -6.09
C GLU A 75 4.35 6.41 -5.17
N VAL A 76 5.62 6.30 -5.59
CA VAL A 76 6.67 5.61 -4.82
C VAL A 76 6.85 6.24 -3.43
N LYS A 77 6.70 7.57 -3.32
CA LYS A 77 6.78 8.32 -2.06
C LYS A 77 5.68 7.98 -1.07
N ASP A 78 4.54 7.47 -1.55
CA ASP A 78 3.43 7.01 -0.69
C ASP A 78 3.69 5.60 -0.16
N LEU A 79 4.62 4.86 -0.77
CA LEU A 79 5.06 3.54 -0.35
C LEU A 79 6.29 3.60 0.56
N LEU A 80 7.22 4.49 0.26
CA LEU A 80 8.56 4.55 0.82
C LEU A 80 8.89 5.97 1.30
N GLU A 81 9.35 6.06 2.54
CA GLU A 81 9.95 7.26 3.12
C GLU A 81 11.48 7.09 3.15
N PHE A 82 12.20 7.99 2.49
CA PHE A 82 13.66 8.07 2.64
C PHE A 82 13.96 8.95 3.85
N ARG A 83 14.48 8.34 4.91
CA ARG A 83 15.14 9.07 6.01
C ARG A 83 16.60 9.22 5.63
N GLU A 84 17.05 10.47 5.53
CA GLU A 84 18.46 10.88 5.44
C GLU A 84 19.24 10.52 6.72
#